data_AF-A0ABD5RFY1-F1
#
_entry.id   AF-A0ABD5RFY1-F1
#
_cell.length_a   1.000
_cell.length_b   1.000
_cell.length_c   1.000
_cell.angle_alpha   90.00
_cell.angle_beta   90.00
_cell.angle_gamma   90.00
#
_symmetry.space_group_name_H-M   'P 1'
#
loop_
_entity.id
_entity.type
_entity.pdbx_description
1 polymer ?
#
loop_
_entity_poly.entity_id
_entity_poly.type
_entity_poly.pdbx_seq_one_letter_code
_entity_poly.pdbx_strand_id
1 'polypeptide(L)'
;MPDDNRFAGIGEQLDDPEQVEDVSGSDDATATDATAGGDGTDTSESTEETEADRAGGPAFAFDETSAKSLYVRDGTLELFEDTEFGVEAALRSEHGIRDLTSREFHDAVVHVAAEHVDEIAAQIDAERADEE
;
A
#
# COMPACT_ATOMS: atom_id res chain seq x y z
N MET A 1 60.24 6.84 -0.17
CA MET A 1 58.89 6.71 0.41
C MET A 1 58.74 7.85 1.39
N PRO A 2 57.93 8.85 1.04
CA PRO A 2 57.46 9.85 1.98
C PRO A 2 56.01 9.54 2.33
N ASP A 3 55.84 9.15 3.58
CA ASP A 3 54.64 9.36 4.37
C ASP A 3 54.19 10.82 4.23
N ASP A 4 52.88 11.05 4.09
CA ASP A 4 52.25 12.17 4.78
C ASP A 4 50.75 11.95 4.89
N ASN A 5 50.28 12.12 6.12
CA ASN A 5 48.99 11.72 6.65
C ASN A 5 47.81 12.32 5.88
N ARG A 6 47.06 11.48 5.16
CA ARG A 6 45.80 11.84 4.46
C ARG A 6 44.64 12.24 5.37
N PHE A 7 44.78 12.09 6.69
CA PHE A 7 43.72 12.39 7.66
C PHE A 7 43.84 13.78 8.30
N ALA A 8 44.83 14.60 7.92
CA ALA A 8 45.07 15.91 8.53
C ALA A 8 44.07 17.02 8.14
N GLY A 9 43.08 16.75 7.26
CA GLY A 9 42.18 17.79 6.72
C GLY A 9 40.69 17.67 7.06
N ILE A 10 40.25 16.62 7.77
CA ILE A 10 38.81 16.34 7.98
C ILE A 10 38.25 16.99 9.27
N GLY A 11 39.11 17.48 10.16
CA GLY A 11 38.70 18.04 11.46
C GLY A 11 38.29 19.52 11.48
N GLU A 12 38.66 20.32 10.48
CA GLU A 12 38.59 21.80 10.58
C GLU A 12 37.38 22.41 9.85
N GLN A 13 36.70 21.69 8.93
CA GLN A 13 35.66 22.28 8.09
C GLN A 13 34.24 21.90 8.53
N LEU A 14 33.98 22.03 9.82
CA LEU A 14 32.63 21.97 10.42
C LEU A 14 32.17 23.35 10.96
N ASP A 15 32.94 24.43 10.74
CA ASP A 15 32.72 25.71 11.45
C ASP A 15 32.72 26.97 10.55
N ASP A 16 32.31 26.87 9.28
CA ASP A 16 32.07 28.08 8.45
C ASP A 16 30.75 27.97 7.65
N PRO A 17 29.76 28.85 7.92
CA PRO A 17 28.39 28.75 7.41
C PRO A 17 28.14 29.43 6.05
N GLU A 18 29.12 29.59 5.15
CA GLU A 18 28.87 30.17 3.82
C GLU A 18 29.73 29.53 2.70
N GLN A 19 29.23 28.45 2.07
CA GLN A 19 29.24 28.21 0.61
C GLN A 19 28.91 26.75 0.24
N VAL A 20 27.70 26.52 -0.28
CA VAL A 20 27.43 25.44 -1.25
C VAL A 20 26.43 25.93 -2.31
N GLU A 21 26.93 26.14 -3.53
CA GLU A 21 26.21 26.12 -4.81
C GLU A 21 27.13 25.23 -5.70
N ASP A 22 26.75 24.21 -6.49
CA ASP A 22 25.56 23.85 -7.29
C ASP A 22 25.87 22.40 -7.82
N VAL A 23 25.00 21.39 -7.92
CA VAL A 23 23.93 21.22 -8.92
C VAL A 23 23.05 19.99 -8.63
N SER A 24 21.75 20.21 -8.41
CA SER A 24 20.69 19.37 -8.99
C SER A 24 19.36 20.08 -8.81
N GLY A 25 18.80 20.53 -9.93
CA GLY A 25 17.66 21.42 -10.01
C GLY A 25 16.49 20.97 -9.15
N SER A 26 16.07 21.88 -8.26
CA SER A 26 14.74 21.84 -7.65
C SER A 26 14.15 23.22 -7.92
N ASP A 27 13.60 23.36 -9.13
CA ASP A 27 12.81 24.52 -9.51
C ASP A 27 11.55 24.55 -8.64
N ASP A 28 11.48 25.61 -7.86
CA ASP A 28 10.32 26.41 -7.54
C ASP A 28 9.06 25.74 -6.96
N ALA A 29 8.82 26.15 -5.72
CA ALA A 29 7.55 26.24 -5.06
C ALA A 29 6.38 26.59 -5.99
N THR A 30 5.22 25.95 -5.78
CA THR A 30 4.07 26.59 -5.11
C THR A 30 2.83 25.71 -5.28
N ALA A 31 2.09 25.60 -4.17
CA ALA A 31 0.65 25.54 -4.10
C ALA A 31 -0.10 24.66 -5.12
N THR A 32 -0.88 23.71 -4.62
CA THR A 32 -2.28 23.94 -4.26
C THR A 32 -2.92 22.57 -4.03
N ASP A 33 -3.65 22.47 -2.93
CA ASP A 33 -4.74 21.54 -2.72
C ASP A 33 -5.47 21.18 -4.02
N ALA A 34 -5.48 19.90 -4.36
CA ALA A 34 -6.53 19.32 -5.19
C ALA A 34 -6.73 17.88 -4.73
N THR A 35 -7.45 17.76 -3.62
CA THR A 35 -8.48 16.74 -3.50
C THR A 35 -9.14 16.45 -4.86
N ALA A 36 -8.76 15.34 -5.49
CA ALA A 36 -9.47 14.73 -6.60
C ALA A 36 -9.64 13.24 -6.23
N GLY A 37 -10.73 12.81 -5.59
CA GLY A 37 -12.06 13.42 -5.67
C GLY A 37 -12.58 13.43 -7.12
N GLY A 38 -12.06 12.56 -7.97
CA GLY A 38 -12.47 12.38 -9.35
C GLY A 38 -13.45 11.23 -9.44
N ASP A 39 -14.73 11.57 -9.33
CA ASP A 39 -15.87 10.80 -9.81
C ASP A 39 -15.54 10.19 -11.19
N GLY A 40 -15.13 8.92 -11.18
CA GLY A 40 -15.01 8.12 -12.37
C GLY A 40 -16.41 7.73 -12.81
N THR A 41 -17.15 8.68 -13.39
CA THR A 41 -18.25 8.34 -14.29
C THR A 41 -17.62 7.58 -15.45
N ASP A 42 -17.54 6.26 -15.30
CA ASP A 42 -17.10 5.29 -16.30
C ASP A 42 -18.08 5.38 -17.47
N THR A 43 -17.80 6.29 -18.39
CA THR A 43 -18.48 6.34 -19.68
C THR A 43 -18.01 5.10 -20.43
N SER A 44 -18.80 4.03 -20.30
CA SER A 44 -18.70 2.82 -21.09
C SER A 44 -18.61 3.18 -22.57
N GLU A 45 -17.39 3.17 -23.10
CA GLU A 45 -17.16 3.08 -24.53
C GLU A 45 -17.49 1.64 -24.93
N SER A 46 -18.77 1.43 -25.25
CA SER A 46 -19.26 0.19 -25.84
C SER A 46 -18.62 0.03 -27.22
N THR A 47 -17.45 -0.61 -27.23
CA THR A 47 -16.89 -1.19 -28.45
C THR A 47 -17.62 -2.50 -28.68
N GLU A 48 -18.66 -2.47 -29.50
CA GLU A 48 -19.23 -3.66 -30.12
C GLU A 48 -18.18 -4.27 -31.08
N GLU A 49 -17.23 -5.05 -30.54
CA GLU A 49 -16.37 -5.89 -31.36
C GLU A 49 -17.04 -7.27 -31.52
N THR A 50 -17.46 -7.50 -32.76
CA THR A 50 -18.13 -8.72 -33.23
C THR A 50 -17.30 -9.97 -32.93
N GLU A 51 -17.99 -11.00 -32.45
CA GLU A 51 -17.49 -12.34 -32.11
C GLU A 51 -16.36 -12.86 -33.02
N ALA A 52 -15.16 -12.90 -32.47
CA ALA A 52 -14.14 -13.86 -32.89
C ALA A 52 -14.04 -14.92 -31.81
N ASP A 53 -14.66 -16.07 -32.07
CA ASP A 53 -14.46 -17.36 -31.42
C ASP A 53 -12.97 -17.73 -31.40
N ARG A 54 -12.24 -17.12 -30.48
CA ARG A 54 -10.88 -17.49 -30.08
C ARG A 54 -11.01 -18.29 -28.80
N ALA A 55 -11.30 -19.58 -28.94
CA ALA A 55 -11.05 -20.59 -27.93
C ALA A 55 -9.56 -20.58 -27.58
N GLY A 56 -9.18 -19.67 -26.70
CA GLY A 56 -7.79 -19.34 -26.39
C GLY A 56 -7.70 -18.25 -25.34
N GLY A 57 -8.62 -18.25 -24.39
CA GLY A 57 -8.41 -17.56 -23.13
C GLY A 57 -7.16 -18.12 -22.42
N PRO A 58 -6.54 -17.36 -21.50
CA PRO A 58 -5.40 -17.83 -20.73
C PRO A 58 -5.69 -19.21 -20.12
N ALA A 59 -4.66 -20.07 -20.09
CA ALA A 59 -4.78 -21.45 -19.60
C ALA A 59 -5.20 -21.56 -18.12
N PHE A 60 -5.22 -20.43 -17.41
CA PHE A 60 -5.79 -20.27 -16.08
C PHE A 60 -7.02 -19.38 -16.17
N ALA A 61 -8.14 -19.85 -15.64
CA ALA A 61 -9.32 -19.02 -15.47
C ALA A 61 -8.95 -17.87 -14.51
N PHE A 62 -9.23 -16.63 -14.93
CA PHE A 62 -9.34 -15.55 -13.95
C PHE A 62 -10.62 -15.83 -13.18
N ASP A 63 -10.51 -16.19 -11.90
CA ASP A 63 -11.68 -16.20 -11.02
C ASP A 63 -12.30 -14.80 -11.01
N GLU A 64 -13.62 -14.73 -11.23
CA GLU A 64 -14.36 -13.47 -11.21
C GLU A 64 -14.25 -12.85 -9.81
N THR A 65 -13.56 -11.73 -9.70
CA THR A 65 -13.47 -10.95 -8.46
C THR A 65 -14.41 -9.75 -8.54
N SER A 66 -15.14 -9.49 -7.46
CA SER A 66 -15.96 -8.29 -7.31
C SER A 66 -15.27 -7.34 -6.34
N ALA A 67 -14.83 -6.18 -6.83
CA ALA A 67 -14.34 -5.12 -5.97
C ALA A 67 -15.48 -4.57 -5.10
N LYS A 68 -15.25 -4.48 -3.79
CA LYS A 68 -16.16 -3.85 -2.83
C LYS A 68 -15.37 -2.84 -2.01
N SER A 69 -15.87 -1.60 -1.93
CA SER A 69 -15.36 -0.60 -1.01
C SER A 69 -15.95 -0.83 0.38
N LEU A 70 -15.12 -0.72 1.42
CA LEU A 70 -15.51 -0.84 2.82
C LEU A 70 -15.31 0.53 3.49
N TYR A 71 -16.25 0.91 4.34
CA TYR A 71 -16.13 2.12 5.15
C TYR A 71 -15.52 1.77 6.49
N VAL A 72 -14.26 2.15 6.67
CA VAL A 72 -13.51 1.96 7.92
C VAL A 72 -12.98 3.31 8.40
N ARG A 73 -12.80 3.44 9.72
CA ARG A 73 -12.14 4.62 10.30
C ARG A 73 -10.64 4.53 9.99
N ASP A 74 -9.96 5.68 9.88
CA ASP A 74 -8.52 5.73 9.54
C ASP A 74 -7.66 4.86 10.47
N GLY A 75 -7.89 4.93 11.78
CA GLY A 75 -7.15 4.09 12.73
C GLY A 75 -7.39 2.58 12.58
N THR A 76 -8.54 2.17 12.04
CA THR A 76 -8.81 0.76 11.72
C THR A 76 -8.11 0.34 10.44
N LEU A 77 -7.99 1.26 9.47
CA LEU A 77 -7.25 1.01 8.23
C LEU A 77 -5.75 0.83 8.51
N GLU A 78 -5.16 1.69 9.34
CA GLU A 78 -3.75 1.57 9.76
C GLU A 78 -3.48 0.22 10.44
N LEU A 79 -4.37 -0.21 11.36
CA LEU A 79 -4.26 -1.52 12.01
C LEU A 79 -4.35 -2.67 11.00
N PHE A 80 -5.17 -2.53 9.97
CA PHE A 80 -5.31 -3.53 8.91
C PHE A 80 -4.03 -3.66 8.07
N GLU A 81 -3.42 -2.54 7.69
CA GLU A 81 -2.15 -2.49 6.96
C GLU A 81 -0.99 -3.06 7.80
N ASP A 82 -0.92 -2.73 9.10
CA ASP A 82 0.05 -3.33 10.02
C ASP A 82 -0.13 -4.85 10.13
N THR A 83 -1.37 -5.32 10.11
CA THR A 83 -1.69 -6.76 10.12
C THR A 83 -1.23 -7.43 8.84
N GLU A 84 -1.43 -6.80 7.66
CA GLU A 84 -0.93 -7.30 6.38
C GLU A 84 0.59 -7.51 6.43
N PHE A 85 1.32 -6.49 6.88
CA PHE A 85 2.78 -6.58 7.04
C PHE A 85 3.21 -7.69 8.01
N GLY A 86 2.50 -7.82 9.14
CA GLY A 86 2.75 -8.88 10.12
C GLY A 86 2.56 -10.29 9.53
N VAL A 87 1.48 -10.50 8.77
CA VAL A 87 1.22 -11.76 8.08
C VAL A 87 2.27 -12.04 7.02
N GLU A 88 2.65 -11.05 6.20
CA GLU A 88 3.70 -11.22 5.19
C GLU A 88 5.05 -11.61 5.84
N ALA A 89 5.41 -10.97 6.96
CA ALA A 89 6.62 -11.30 7.71
C ALA A 89 6.59 -12.73 8.27
N ALA A 90 5.46 -13.16 8.83
CA ALA A 90 5.26 -14.53 9.32
C ALA A 90 5.37 -15.55 8.17
N LEU A 91 4.67 -15.32 7.05
CA LEU A 91 4.73 -16.18 5.86
C LEU A 91 6.16 -16.28 5.29
N ARG A 92 6.90 -15.17 5.27
CA ARG A 92 8.29 -15.15 4.81
C ARG A 92 9.22 -15.91 5.75
N SER A 93 9.06 -15.74 7.05
CA SER A 93 9.95 -16.35 8.04
C SER A 93 9.67 -17.84 8.26
N GLU A 94 8.40 -18.24 8.31
CA GLU A 94 7.98 -19.60 8.65
C GLU A 94 7.81 -20.50 7.42
N HIS A 95 7.30 -19.93 6.31
CA HIS A 95 6.95 -20.69 5.11
C HIS A 95 7.81 -20.36 3.90
N GLY A 96 8.70 -19.36 3.99
CA GLY A 96 9.54 -18.91 2.89
C GLY A 96 8.77 -18.27 1.74
N ILE A 97 7.48 -17.97 1.93
CA ILE A 97 6.60 -17.37 0.93
C ILE A 97 6.92 -15.88 0.84
N ARG A 98 7.00 -15.36 -0.38
CA ARG A 98 7.28 -13.95 -0.66
C ARG A 98 6.23 -13.41 -1.61
N ASP A 99 6.22 -12.09 -1.74
CA ASP A 99 5.41 -11.37 -2.72
C ASP A 99 3.91 -11.70 -2.56
N LEU A 100 3.43 -11.66 -1.31
CA LEU A 100 2.02 -11.83 -0.98
C LEU A 100 1.21 -10.76 -1.71
N THR A 101 0.19 -11.16 -2.45
CA THR A 101 -0.68 -10.21 -3.10
C THR A 101 -1.76 -9.72 -2.13
N SER A 102 -2.15 -8.46 -2.21
CA SER A 102 -3.24 -7.93 -1.38
C SER A 102 -4.54 -8.70 -1.60
N ARG A 103 -4.76 -9.29 -2.79
CA ARG A 103 -5.91 -10.17 -3.05
C ARG A 103 -5.89 -11.41 -2.14
N GLU A 104 -4.77 -12.14 -2.08
CA GLU A 104 -4.66 -13.34 -1.25
C GLU A 104 -4.87 -13.01 0.23
N PHE A 105 -4.29 -11.89 0.67
CA PHE A 105 -4.50 -11.39 2.02
C PHE A 105 -5.97 -11.05 2.29
N HIS A 106 -6.60 -10.23 1.44
CA HIS A 106 -8.01 -9.84 1.61
C HIS A 106 -8.96 -11.04 1.60
N ASP A 107 -8.75 -12.00 0.69
CA ASP A 107 -9.58 -13.19 0.61
C ASP A 107 -9.45 -14.05 1.87
N ALA A 108 -8.23 -14.25 2.37
CA ALA A 108 -7.98 -14.98 3.61
C ALA A 108 -8.62 -14.29 4.83
N VAL A 109 -8.48 -12.97 4.95
CA VAL A 109 -9.12 -12.18 6.02
C VAL A 109 -10.63 -12.35 5.97
N VAL A 110 -11.26 -12.19 4.80
CA VAL A 110 -12.72 -12.31 4.66
C VAL A 110 -13.18 -13.72 4.98
N HIS A 111 -12.42 -14.74 4.57
CA HIS A 111 -12.72 -16.13 4.88
C HIS A 111 -12.68 -16.40 6.39
N VAL A 112 -11.62 -15.97 7.07
CA VAL A 112 -11.50 -16.08 8.54
C VAL A 112 -12.62 -15.30 9.23
N ALA A 113 -12.87 -14.05 8.83
CA ALA A 113 -13.95 -13.25 9.40
C ALA A 113 -15.33 -13.93 9.28
N ALA A 114 -15.58 -14.64 8.17
CA ALA A 114 -16.81 -15.41 7.98
C ALA A 114 -16.93 -16.63 8.90
N GLU A 115 -15.83 -17.16 9.42
CA GLU A 115 -15.83 -18.23 10.45
C GLU A 115 -15.97 -17.67 11.87
N HIS A 116 -15.70 -16.38 12.08
CA HIS A 116 -15.71 -15.70 13.38
C HIS A 116 -16.86 -14.67 13.52
N VAL A 117 -18.06 -15.01 13.03
CA VAL A 117 -19.22 -14.10 13.01
C VAL A 117 -19.64 -13.63 14.41
N ASP A 118 -19.55 -14.50 15.41
CA ASP A 118 -19.92 -14.17 16.79
C ASP A 118 -18.99 -13.11 17.40
N GLU A 119 -17.70 -13.15 17.07
CA GLU A 119 -16.72 -12.16 17.53
C GLU A 119 -16.97 -10.80 16.90
N ILE A 120 -17.36 -10.78 15.62
CA ILE A 120 -17.76 -9.54 14.93
C ILE A 120 -19.01 -8.94 15.58
N ALA A 121 -20.02 -9.76 15.89
CA ALA A 121 -21.22 -9.29 16.57
C ALA A 121 -20.90 -8.73 17.97
N ALA A 122 -20.06 -9.43 18.73
CA ALA A 122 -19.63 -8.97 20.04
C ALA A 122 -18.85 -7.64 19.99
N GLN A 123 -17.99 -7.44 18.98
CA GLN A 123 -17.28 -6.18 18.80
C GLN A 123 -18.26 -5.03 18.54
N ILE A 124 -19.28 -5.23 17.70
CA ILE A 124 -20.30 -4.21 17.42
C ILE A 124 -21.09 -3.86 18.69
N ASP A 125 -21.47 -4.87 19.47
CA ASP A 125 -22.20 -4.67 20.73
C ASP A 125 -21.34 -3.91 21.76
N ALA A 126 -20.04 -4.21 21.84
CA ALA A 126 -19.11 -3.52 22.73
C ALA A 126 -18.98 -2.03 22.38
N GLU A 127 -18.73 -1.70 21.11
CA GLU A 127 -18.62 -0.30 20.67
C GLU A 127 -19.91 0.50 20.92
N ARG A 128 -21.08 -0.15 20.79
CA ARG A 128 -22.36 0.50 21.11
C ARG A 128 -22.56 0.73 22.60
N ALA A 129 -22.09 -0.20 23.44
CA ALA A 129 -22.17 -0.05 24.89
C ALA A 129 -21.23 1.03 25.42
N ASP A 130 -20.09 1.24 24.76
CA ASP A 130 -19.13 2.31 25.10
C ASP A 130 -19.62 3.71 24.70
N GLU A 131 -20.61 3.81 23.81
CA GLU A 131 -21.24 5.07 23.38
C GLU A 131 -22.39 5.54 24.32
N GLU A 132 -22.82 4.74 25.31
CA GLU A 132 -23.85 5.09 26.33
C GLU A 132 -23.27 5.66 27.65
#